data_AF-A0A193SRP8-F1
#
_entry.id   AF-A0A193SRP8-F1
#
_cell.length_a   1.000
_cell.length_b   1.000
_cell.length_c   1.000
_cell.angle_alpha   90.00
_cell.angle_beta   90.00
_cell.angle_gamma   90.00
#
_symmetry.space_group_name_H-M   'P 1'
#
loop_
_entity.id
_entity.type
_entity.pdbx_description
1 polymer ?
#
loop_
_entity_poly.entity_id
_entity_poly.type
_entity_poly.pdbx_seq_one_letter_code
_entity_poly.pdbx_strand_id
1 'polypeptide(L)'
;MPGIQIAHAGRKASANRPWEGDDHIAASDSRGWDTIAPSAIAFGANLPKVPRAMTLDDIARVRQNFVDAARRARDAGFEWIELHFAHGYLGQSFFSEHSNQRTDAYGGSFDNRSRFLLETLAAVREVWPENLPLTARFGVIEYDGRDEQTLAESIELARRFKAGGLDLLSVSVGFSTPDANIPWGPAFMGPIAERVRREADIAVTSAWGFGEPKLAEEAVKSGQLDLVSIGRAHLADPHWAYFAAKELGVEKSAWTLPAPYAHWLERYR
;
A
#
# COMPACT_ATOMS: atom_id res chain seq x y z
N MET A 1 -4.07 -2.56 18.40
CA MET A 1 -2.79 -1.96 17.99
C MET A 1 -3.06 -0.88 16.94
N PRO A 2 -2.72 0.38 17.19
CA PRO A 2 -2.86 1.45 16.20
C PRO A 2 -1.72 1.38 15.18
N GLY A 3 -2.07 1.37 13.89
CA GLY A 3 -1.13 1.48 12.78
C GLY A 3 -1.34 2.73 11.95
N ILE A 4 -0.30 3.22 11.28
CA ILE A 4 -0.37 4.34 10.34
C ILE A 4 0.37 4.04 9.05
N GLN A 5 -0.24 4.46 7.94
CA GLN A 5 0.43 4.48 6.65
C GLN A 5 1.01 5.88 6.41
N ILE A 6 2.33 5.98 6.20
CA ILE A 6 2.99 7.24 5.82
C ILE A 6 3.25 7.25 4.30
N ALA A 7 2.98 8.39 3.65
CA ALA A 7 2.83 8.43 2.20
C ALA A 7 3.32 9.73 1.55
N HIS A 8 3.59 9.63 0.23
CA HIS A 8 3.84 10.78 -0.64
C HIS A 8 3.21 10.53 -2.01
N ALA A 9 2.19 11.33 -2.38
CA ALA A 9 1.36 11.06 -3.57
C ALA A 9 2.05 11.33 -4.93
N GLY A 10 3.22 11.98 -4.95
CA GLY A 10 4.01 12.16 -6.16
C GLY A 10 3.22 12.85 -7.29
N ARG A 11 3.25 12.28 -8.50
CA ARG A 11 2.55 12.82 -9.68
C ARG A 11 1.02 12.78 -9.62
N LYS A 12 0.43 12.08 -8.65
CA LYS A 12 -1.03 12.03 -8.41
C LYS A 12 -1.48 12.97 -7.29
N ALA A 13 -0.57 13.77 -6.73
CA ALA A 13 -0.89 14.77 -5.71
C ALA A 13 -1.66 15.97 -6.30
N SER A 14 -2.13 16.90 -5.45
CA SER A 14 -2.89 18.08 -5.90
C SER A 14 -4.15 17.71 -6.71
N ALA A 15 -4.87 16.67 -6.29
CA ALA A 15 -6.15 16.24 -6.84
C ALA A 15 -7.32 16.70 -5.96
N ASN A 16 -8.50 16.89 -6.57
CA ASN A 16 -9.74 17.09 -5.86
C ASN A 16 -10.08 15.85 -5.02
N ARG A 17 -10.97 16.01 -4.03
CA ARG A 17 -11.52 14.85 -3.32
C ARG A 17 -12.30 13.98 -4.31
N PRO A 18 -12.45 12.66 -4.07
CA PRO A 18 -13.14 11.77 -5.00
C PRO A 18 -14.58 12.21 -5.33
N TRP A 19 -15.31 12.76 -4.35
CA TRP A 19 -16.68 13.27 -4.55
C TRP A 19 -16.74 14.73 -5.05
N GLU A 20 -15.60 15.38 -5.29
CA GLU A 20 -15.47 16.76 -5.77
C GLU A 20 -14.81 16.83 -7.16
N GLY A 21 -14.75 15.71 -7.89
CA GLY A 21 -14.25 15.63 -9.26
C GLY A 21 -13.23 14.51 -9.49
N ASP A 22 -12.50 14.10 -8.44
CA ASP A 22 -11.44 13.07 -8.50
C ASP A 22 -10.30 13.38 -9.50
N ASP A 23 -10.20 14.61 -9.99
CA ASP A 23 -9.28 15.06 -11.01
C ASP A 23 -8.22 16.03 -10.44
N HIS A 24 -7.16 16.32 -11.20
CA HIS A 24 -6.19 17.31 -10.76
C HIS A 24 -6.83 18.70 -10.58
N ILE A 25 -6.56 19.33 -9.44
CA ILE A 25 -7.03 20.69 -9.12
C ILE A 25 -6.59 21.66 -10.22
N ALA A 26 -7.50 22.49 -10.72
CA ALA A 26 -7.22 23.47 -11.76
C ALA A 26 -6.07 24.43 -11.37
N ALA A 27 -5.27 24.87 -12.34
CA ALA A 27 -4.10 25.72 -12.08
C ALA A 27 -4.43 27.09 -11.47
N SER A 28 -5.65 27.60 -11.70
CA SER A 28 -6.14 28.86 -11.14
C SER A 28 -6.72 28.72 -9.71
N ASP A 29 -6.89 27.51 -9.22
CA ASP A 29 -7.44 27.25 -7.90
C ASP A 29 -6.33 27.36 -6.84
N SER A 30 -6.55 28.20 -5.83
CA SER A 30 -5.57 28.50 -4.77
C SER A 30 -5.23 27.30 -3.88
N ARG A 31 -6.00 26.21 -3.96
CA ARG A 31 -5.73 24.95 -3.25
C ARG A 31 -4.67 24.10 -3.93
N GLY A 32 -4.36 24.36 -5.20
CA GLY A 32 -3.42 23.55 -5.99
C GLY A 32 -1.96 23.79 -5.62
N TRP A 33 -1.11 22.80 -5.87
CA TRP A 33 0.34 22.91 -5.73
C TRP A 33 1.07 22.10 -6.82
N ASP A 34 2.36 22.40 -7.01
CA ASP A 34 3.22 21.68 -7.95
C ASP A 34 3.51 20.25 -7.46
N THR A 35 3.35 19.29 -8.36
CA THR A 35 3.66 17.88 -8.09
C THR A 35 5.11 17.55 -8.43
N ILE A 36 5.69 16.57 -7.74
CA ILE A 36 7.05 16.09 -7.99
C ILE A 36 7.04 14.58 -8.28
N ALA A 37 7.98 14.13 -9.10
CA ALA A 37 8.08 12.73 -9.53
C ALA A 37 9.51 12.38 -10.00
N PRO A 38 9.83 11.08 -10.21
CA PRO A 38 11.12 10.69 -10.80
C PRO A 38 11.38 11.33 -12.17
N SER A 39 10.35 11.46 -13.01
CA SER A 39 10.42 12.08 -14.35
C SER A 39 9.22 12.98 -14.61
N ALA A 40 9.38 13.94 -15.53
CA ALA A 40 8.35 14.90 -15.90
C ALA A 40 7.30 14.27 -16.84
N ILE A 41 6.58 13.27 -16.35
CA ILE A 41 5.60 12.48 -17.10
C ILE A 41 4.30 12.44 -16.30
N ALA A 42 3.24 13.04 -16.85
CA ALA A 42 1.90 13.00 -16.26
C ALA A 42 1.39 11.56 -16.15
N PHE A 43 0.44 11.32 -15.24
CA PHE A 43 -0.28 10.05 -15.21
C PHE A 43 -1.20 9.92 -16.44
N GLY A 44 -1.87 11.00 -16.84
CA GLY A 44 -2.87 11.01 -17.91
C GLY A 44 -4.29 10.90 -17.36
N ALA A 45 -5.27 10.68 -18.24
CA ALA A 45 -6.70 10.64 -17.90
C ALA A 45 -7.15 11.86 -17.06
N ASN A 46 -7.77 11.62 -15.90
CA ASN A 46 -8.21 12.65 -14.95
C ASN A 46 -7.06 13.31 -14.16
N LEU A 47 -5.81 12.83 -14.30
CA LEU A 47 -4.63 13.39 -13.64
C LEU A 47 -3.60 13.91 -14.67
N PRO A 48 -3.91 15.00 -15.40
CA PRO A 48 -3.10 15.46 -16.54
C PRO A 48 -1.87 16.32 -16.21
N LYS A 49 -1.70 16.81 -14.97
CA LYS A 49 -0.55 17.65 -14.60
C LYS A 49 0.76 16.91 -14.82
N VAL A 50 1.68 17.57 -15.52
CA VAL A 50 3.06 17.12 -15.66
C VAL A 50 3.81 17.48 -14.38
N PRO A 51 4.36 16.50 -13.63
CA PRO A 51 5.11 16.78 -12.43
C PRO A 51 6.48 17.37 -12.75
N ARG A 52 7.08 18.08 -11.79
CA ARG A 52 8.48 18.46 -11.86
C ARG A 52 9.36 17.23 -11.57
N ALA A 53 10.34 16.97 -12.44
CA ALA A 53 11.34 15.94 -12.19
C ALA A 53 12.18 16.30 -10.95
N MET A 54 12.31 15.34 -10.03
CA MET A 54 13.05 15.53 -8.78
C MET A 54 14.56 15.66 -9.02
N THR A 55 15.19 16.59 -8.32
CA THR A 55 16.65 16.64 -8.18
C THR A 55 17.13 15.59 -7.17
N LEU A 56 18.44 15.38 -7.05
CA LEU A 56 19.00 14.54 -6.00
C LEU A 56 18.70 15.11 -4.60
N ASP A 57 18.68 16.43 -4.45
CA ASP A 57 18.31 17.09 -3.19
C ASP A 57 16.83 16.90 -2.86
N ASP A 58 15.93 16.91 -3.86
CA ASP A 58 14.52 16.55 -3.64
C ASP A 58 14.39 15.11 -3.13
N ILE A 59 15.17 14.18 -3.70
CA ILE A 59 15.18 12.77 -3.26
C ILE A 59 15.65 12.68 -1.81
N ALA A 60 16.79 13.31 -1.48
CA ALA A 60 17.31 13.34 -0.12
C ALA A 60 16.31 13.94 0.88
N ARG A 61 15.70 15.08 0.53
CA ARG A 61 14.67 15.74 1.35
C ARG A 61 13.47 14.84 1.57
N VAL A 62 12.95 14.20 0.52
CA VAL A 62 11.76 13.33 0.68
C VAL A 62 12.08 12.11 1.54
N ARG A 63 13.24 11.47 1.37
CA ARG A 63 13.66 10.38 2.28
C ARG A 63 13.69 10.87 3.73
N GLN A 64 14.27 12.04 3.99
CA GLN A 64 14.27 12.63 5.34
C GLN A 64 12.85 12.89 5.86
N ASN A 65 11.92 13.31 5.01
CA ASN A 65 10.53 13.50 5.41
C ASN A 65 9.86 12.17 5.84
N PHE A 66 10.19 11.04 5.20
CA PHE A 66 9.74 9.71 5.64
C PHE A 66 10.34 9.34 7.00
N VAL A 67 11.63 9.60 7.23
CA VAL A 67 12.30 9.40 8.53
C VAL A 67 11.61 10.22 9.61
N ASP A 68 11.38 11.51 9.36
CA ASP A 68 10.74 12.39 10.34
C ASP A 68 9.27 11.99 10.58
N ALA A 69 8.56 11.51 9.57
CA ALA A 69 7.21 10.99 9.71
C ALA A 69 7.17 9.72 10.57
N ALA A 70 8.10 8.78 10.35
CA ALA A 70 8.22 7.58 11.16
C ALA A 70 8.59 7.89 12.62
N ARG A 71 9.51 8.84 12.84
CA ARG A 71 9.85 9.34 14.19
C ARG A 71 8.62 9.91 14.89
N ARG A 72 7.85 10.77 14.21
CA ARG A 72 6.60 11.33 14.75
C ARG A 72 5.57 10.24 15.06
N ALA A 73 5.43 9.24 14.18
CA ALA A 73 4.51 8.13 14.40
C ALA A 73 4.88 7.32 15.64
N ARG A 74 6.16 6.99 15.80
CA ARG A 74 6.69 6.31 16.99
C ARG A 74 6.39 7.13 18.25
N ASP A 75 6.76 8.41 18.26
CA ASP A 75 6.63 9.29 19.42
C ASP A 75 5.15 9.56 19.78
N ALA A 76 4.23 9.41 18.82
CA ALA A 76 2.78 9.46 19.02
C ALA A 76 2.17 8.13 19.52
N GLY A 77 2.95 7.06 19.65
CA GLY A 77 2.49 5.77 20.19
C GLY A 77 1.88 4.82 19.16
N PHE A 78 2.15 5.00 17.86
CA PHE A 78 1.80 3.97 16.86
C PHE A 78 2.64 2.70 17.09
N GLU A 79 1.98 1.55 17.03
CA GLU A 79 2.59 0.22 17.25
C GLU A 79 2.89 -0.52 15.94
N TRP A 80 2.56 0.10 14.80
CA TRP A 80 2.70 -0.45 13.46
C TRP A 80 2.87 0.70 12.46
N ILE A 81 3.83 0.58 11.52
CA ILE A 81 3.99 1.55 10.43
C ILE A 81 3.97 0.86 9.07
N GLU A 82 3.29 1.48 8.10
CA GLU A 82 3.27 1.03 6.71
C GLU A 82 3.82 2.12 5.77
N LEU A 83 4.89 1.82 5.04
CA LEU A 83 5.42 2.70 4.00
C LEU A 83 4.57 2.60 2.73
N HIS A 84 4.01 3.71 2.26
CA HIS A 84 3.21 3.69 1.04
C HIS A 84 4.07 3.74 -0.23
N PHE A 85 4.40 2.56 -0.77
CA PHE A 85 5.13 2.39 -2.02
C PHE A 85 4.26 1.82 -3.16
N ALA A 86 2.94 1.96 -3.08
CA ALA A 86 1.99 1.39 -4.04
C ALA A 86 1.19 2.48 -4.78
N HIS A 87 0.23 2.04 -5.61
CA HIS A 87 -0.86 2.85 -6.17
C HIS A 87 -0.44 4.01 -7.11
N GLY A 88 0.77 3.94 -7.66
CA GLY A 88 1.30 4.89 -8.62
C GLY A 88 1.73 6.20 -7.96
N TYR A 89 1.76 6.24 -6.63
CA TYR A 89 2.33 7.33 -5.85
C TYR A 89 3.85 7.29 -5.91
N LEU A 90 4.53 8.14 -5.13
CA LEU A 90 5.93 8.43 -5.37
C LEU A 90 6.83 7.17 -5.37
N GLY A 91 6.72 6.32 -4.36
CA GLY A 91 7.52 5.08 -4.28
C GLY A 91 7.29 4.15 -5.48
N GLN A 92 6.03 3.83 -5.79
CA GLN A 92 5.68 3.01 -6.96
C GLN A 92 6.20 3.64 -8.25
N SER A 93 6.12 4.97 -8.36
CA SER A 93 6.52 5.68 -9.58
C SER A 93 8.02 5.64 -9.83
N PHE A 94 8.86 5.52 -8.80
CA PHE A 94 10.30 5.25 -8.96
C PHE A 94 10.55 3.83 -9.46
N PHE A 95 9.78 2.86 -8.98
CA PHE A 95 9.96 1.47 -9.39
C PHE A 95 9.47 1.19 -10.81
N SER A 96 8.35 1.79 -11.21
CA SER A 96 7.71 1.53 -12.51
C SER A 96 8.44 2.21 -13.66
N GLU A 97 8.72 1.43 -14.71
CA GLU A 97 9.27 1.94 -15.98
C GLU A 97 8.30 2.89 -16.70
N HIS A 98 6.99 2.88 -16.40
CA HIS A 98 6.04 3.83 -17.01
C HIS A 98 6.30 5.28 -16.58
N SER A 99 6.84 5.47 -15.37
CA SER A 99 6.97 6.79 -14.74
C SER A 99 8.41 7.21 -14.49
N ASN A 100 9.35 6.26 -14.47
CA ASN A 100 10.76 6.53 -14.22
C ASN A 100 11.61 6.36 -15.48
N GLN A 101 11.86 7.48 -16.16
CA GLN A 101 12.75 7.60 -17.31
C GLN A 101 14.08 8.27 -16.94
N ARG A 102 14.48 8.20 -15.66
CA ARG A 102 15.76 8.76 -15.21
C ARG A 102 16.92 7.94 -15.76
N THR A 103 18.03 8.63 -16.02
CA THR A 103 19.30 8.04 -16.47
C THR A 103 20.41 8.12 -15.43
N ASP A 104 20.09 8.59 -14.23
CA ASP A 104 21.01 8.64 -13.09
C ASP A 104 20.90 7.40 -12.20
N ALA A 105 21.48 7.46 -11.00
CA ALA A 105 21.47 6.36 -10.04
C ALA A 105 20.06 5.92 -9.59
N TYR A 106 19.00 6.68 -9.90
CA TYR A 106 17.63 6.37 -9.48
C TYR A 106 16.72 5.93 -10.62
N GLY A 107 17.23 5.63 -11.83
CA GLY A 107 16.44 5.02 -12.91
C GLY A 107 17.25 4.15 -13.88
N GLY A 108 16.55 3.63 -14.88
CA GLY A 108 17.08 2.64 -15.83
C GLY A 108 16.99 1.22 -15.29
N SER A 109 18.05 0.72 -14.67
CA SER A 109 18.12 -0.68 -14.19
C SER A 109 17.18 -0.96 -13.01
N PHE A 110 16.87 -2.24 -12.79
CA PHE A 110 16.15 -2.71 -11.61
C PHE A 110 16.75 -2.18 -10.30
N ASP A 111 18.07 -2.25 -10.13
CA ASP A 111 18.77 -1.75 -8.94
C ASP A 111 18.55 -0.26 -8.73
N ASN A 112 18.62 0.54 -9.80
CA ASN A 112 18.45 1.98 -9.73
C ASN A 112 16.99 2.37 -9.47
N ARG A 113 16.03 1.72 -10.15
CA ARG A 113 14.58 1.93 -9.91
C ARG A 113 14.17 1.55 -8.48
N SER A 114 14.80 0.52 -7.93
CA SER A 114 14.58 0.06 -6.55
C SER A 114 15.22 0.96 -5.48
N ARG A 115 16.25 1.74 -5.86
CA ARG A 115 17.12 2.47 -4.93
C ARG A 115 16.36 3.40 -3.99
N PHE A 116 15.43 4.22 -4.53
CA PHE A 116 14.64 5.13 -3.71
C PHE A 116 13.87 4.40 -2.60
N LEU A 117 13.25 3.27 -2.93
CA LEU A 117 12.44 2.50 -1.99
C LEU A 117 13.32 1.86 -0.91
N LEU A 118 14.43 1.23 -1.31
CA LEU A 118 15.37 0.57 -0.40
C LEU A 118 16.08 1.54 0.53
N GLU A 119 16.54 2.68 0.01
CA GLU A 119 17.18 3.72 0.83
C GLU A 119 16.18 4.38 1.78
N THR A 120 14.92 4.55 1.37
CA THR A 120 13.85 5.07 2.26
C THR A 120 13.54 4.06 3.37
N LEU A 121 13.41 2.77 3.04
CA LEU A 121 13.21 1.71 4.04
C LEU A 121 14.34 1.70 5.06
N ALA A 122 15.60 1.67 4.60
CA ALA A 122 16.77 1.66 5.46
C ALA A 122 16.81 2.89 6.39
N ALA A 123 16.57 4.09 5.85
CA ALA A 123 16.55 5.31 6.64
C ALA A 123 15.42 5.34 7.68
N VAL A 124 14.24 4.80 7.35
CA VAL A 124 13.14 4.65 8.32
C VAL A 124 13.48 3.62 9.39
N ARG A 125 14.14 2.50 9.03
CA ARG A 125 14.56 1.47 9.98
C ARG A 125 15.46 2.04 11.09
N GLU A 126 16.30 3.03 10.80
CA GLU A 126 17.18 3.67 11.80
C GLU A 126 16.40 4.35 12.95
N VAL A 127 15.15 4.76 12.73
CA VAL A 127 14.36 5.51 13.73
C VAL A 127 13.14 4.75 14.24
N TRP A 128 12.69 3.72 13.53
CA TRP A 128 11.54 2.90 13.92
C TRP A 128 11.97 1.80 14.92
N PRO A 129 11.22 1.55 16.01
CA PRO A 129 11.64 0.55 17.00
C PRO A 129 11.67 -0.86 16.43
N GLU A 130 12.78 -1.58 16.64
CA GLU A 130 12.99 -2.96 16.16
C GLU A 130 11.96 -3.97 16.68
N ASN A 131 11.29 -3.67 17.79
CA ASN A 131 10.26 -4.52 18.39
C ASN A 131 8.84 -4.25 17.86
N LEU A 132 8.68 -3.30 16.93
CA LEU A 132 7.40 -2.94 16.32
C LEU A 132 7.42 -3.25 14.81
N PRO A 133 6.34 -3.81 14.23
CA PRO A 133 6.30 -4.13 12.80
C PRO A 133 6.60 -2.94 11.89
N LEU A 134 7.60 -3.11 11.03
CA LEU A 134 7.91 -2.25 9.91
C LEU A 134 7.38 -2.88 8.63
N THR A 135 6.35 -2.28 8.04
CA THR A 135 5.69 -2.82 6.86
C THR A 135 5.71 -1.84 5.70
N ALA A 136 5.37 -2.35 4.51
CA ALA A 136 5.20 -1.53 3.32
C ALA A 136 4.01 -2.04 2.53
N ARG A 137 3.39 -1.14 1.77
CA ARG A 137 2.43 -1.49 0.73
C ARG A 137 3.07 -1.29 -0.62
N PHE A 138 3.02 -2.31 -1.46
CA PHE A 138 3.70 -2.29 -2.75
C PHE A 138 2.84 -2.89 -3.86
N GLY A 139 2.85 -2.22 -5.01
CA GLY A 139 2.18 -2.68 -6.22
C GLY A 139 3.08 -3.63 -6.99
N VAL A 140 2.75 -4.92 -6.95
CA VAL A 140 3.60 -5.98 -7.51
C VAL A 140 3.28 -6.33 -8.97
N ILE A 141 2.19 -5.78 -9.48
CA ILE A 141 1.63 -6.08 -10.80
C ILE A 141 0.83 -4.87 -11.29
N GLU A 142 0.77 -4.64 -12.60
CA GLU A 142 0.02 -3.53 -13.19
C GLU A 142 -1.21 -3.98 -13.99
N TYR A 143 -1.23 -5.21 -14.53
CA TYR A 143 -2.19 -5.65 -15.56
C TYR A 143 -2.07 -4.85 -16.86
N ASP A 144 -0.83 -4.58 -17.27
CA ASP A 144 -0.45 -3.75 -18.43
C ASP A 144 0.10 -4.59 -19.61
N GLY A 145 -0.06 -5.92 -19.56
CA GLY A 145 0.51 -6.85 -20.53
C GLY A 145 1.96 -7.27 -20.25
N ARG A 146 2.57 -6.79 -19.16
CA ARG A 146 3.94 -7.16 -18.72
C ARG A 146 3.97 -7.78 -17.33
N ASP A 147 2.89 -8.48 -16.97
CA ASP A 147 2.64 -8.93 -15.60
C ASP A 147 3.72 -9.87 -15.06
N GLU A 148 4.16 -10.85 -15.85
CA GLU A 148 5.17 -11.83 -15.38
C GLU A 148 6.53 -11.16 -15.13
N GLN A 149 6.95 -10.25 -16.03
CA GLN A 149 8.19 -9.48 -15.84
C GLN A 149 8.09 -8.59 -14.60
N THR A 150 6.99 -7.83 -14.47
CA THR A 150 6.78 -6.90 -13.36
C THR A 150 6.71 -7.64 -12.03
N LEU A 151 6.02 -8.78 -11.98
CA LEU A 151 5.87 -9.59 -10.78
C LEU A 151 7.19 -10.24 -10.37
N ALA A 152 8.00 -10.73 -11.31
CA ALA A 152 9.32 -11.27 -11.02
C ALA A 152 10.25 -10.23 -10.38
N GLU A 153 10.33 -9.02 -10.95
CA GLU A 153 11.10 -7.92 -10.34
C GLU A 153 10.52 -7.51 -8.98
N SER A 154 9.20 -7.49 -8.86
CA SER A 154 8.52 -7.11 -7.60
C SER A 154 8.78 -8.10 -6.47
N ILE A 155 8.82 -9.40 -6.78
CA ILE A 155 9.19 -10.46 -5.83
C ILE A 155 10.67 -10.31 -5.44
N GLU A 156 11.54 -10.02 -6.39
CA GLU A 156 12.96 -9.76 -6.07
C GLU A 156 13.13 -8.53 -5.17
N LEU A 157 12.37 -7.46 -5.42
CA LEU A 157 12.37 -6.30 -4.52
C LEU A 157 11.80 -6.65 -3.14
N ALA A 158 10.76 -7.49 -3.06
CA ALA A 158 10.22 -7.97 -1.78
C ALA A 158 11.26 -8.76 -0.97
N ARG A 159 12.10 -9.57 -1.61
CA ARG A 159 13.24 -10.24 -0.95
C ARG A 159 14.22 -9.22 -0.38
N ARG A 160 14.53 -8.16 -1.13
CA ARG A 160 15.42 -7.08 -0.67
C ARG A 160 14.81 -6.26 0.46
N PHE A 161 13.49 -6.04 0.46
CA PHE A 161 12.78 -5.45 1.59
C PHE A 161 12.88 -6.33 2.84
N LYS A 162 12.61 -7.64 2.72
CA LYS A 162 12.78 -8.59 3.83
C LYS A 162 14.20 -8.55 4.39
N ALA A 163 15.21 -8.60 3.52
CA ALA A 163 16.62 -8.52 3.91
C ALA A 163 16.97 -7.17 4.59
N GLY A 164 16.23 -6.10 4.28
CA GLY A 164 16.33 -4.79 4.91
C GLY A 164 15.51 -4.62 6.20
N GLY A 165 14.90 -5.70 6.72
CA GLY A 165 14.12 -5.69 7.96
C GLY A 165 12.63 -5.36 7.78
N LEU A 166 12.05 -5.61 6.60
CA LEU A 166 10.60 -5.53 6.43
C LEU A 166 9.93 -6.79 7.01
N ASP A 167 8.95 -6.60 7.90
CA ASP A 167 8.30 -7.69 8.64
C ASP A 167 7.09 -8.28 7.90
N LEU A 168 6.35 -7.44 7.17
CA LEU A 168 5.17 -7.84 6.40
C LEU A 168 5.00 -6.93 5.16
N LEU A 169 4.52 -7.51 4.06
CA LEU A 169 4.20 -6.78 2.83
C LEU A 169 2.69 -6.76 2.53
N SER A 170 2.13 -5.57 2.38
CA SER A 170 0.77 -5.37 1.86
C SER A 170 0.81 -5.40 0.33
N VAL A 171 0.43 -6.54 -0.24
CA VAL A 171 0.49 -6.82 -1.68
C VAL A 171 -0.70 -6.20 -2.39
N SER A 172 -0.42 -5.38 -3.41
CA SER A 172 -1.43 -4.65 -4.17
C SER A 172 -1.11 -4.58 -5.67
N VAL A 173 -2.01 -3.97 -6.43
CA VAL A 173 -1.77 -3.49 -7.80
C VAL A 173 -1.01 -2.16 -7.78
N GLY A 174 -0.19 -1.93 -8.80
CA GLY A 174 0.63 -0.74 -8.97
C GLY A 174 -0.15 0.52 -9.30
N PHE A 175 -1.14 0.49 -10.20
CA PHE A 175 -1.85 1.68 -10.69
C PHE A 175 -0.90 2.76 -11.24
N SER A 176 0.22 2.37 -11.86
CA SER A 176 1.18 3.32 -12.43
C SER A 176 0.76 3.84 -13.80
N THR A 177 -0.17 3.17 -14.49
CA THR A 177 -0.70 3.57 -15.80
C THR A 177 -2.23 3.61 -15.78
N PRO A 178 -2.89 4.51 -16.54
CA PRO A 178 -4.34 4.50 -16.73
C PRO A 178 -4.82 3.38 -17.66
N ASP A 179 -3.93 2.75 -18.44
CA ASP A 179 -4.29 1.81 -19.52
C ASP A 179 -4.35 0.34 -19.07
N ALA A 180 -4.26 0.08 -17.75
CA ALA A 180 -4.30 -1.27 -17.19
C ALA A 180 -5.67 -1.94 -17.34
N ASN A 181 -5.68 -3.23 -17.66
CA ASN A 181 -6.90 -4.05 -17.74
C ASN A 181 -7.01 -5.00 -16.54
N ILE A 182 -7.48 -4.47 -15.41
CA ILE A 182 -7.46 -5.18 -14.13
C ILE A 182 -8.66 -6.14 -14.02
N PRO A 183 -8.44 -7.44 -13.72
CA PRO A 183 -9.50 -8.44 -13.64
C PRO A 183 -10.20 -8.37 -12.27
N TRP A 184 -10.97 -7.30 -12.05
CA TRP A 184 -11.68 -7.08 -10.79
C TRP A 184 -12.61 -8.24 -10.45
N GLY A 185 -12.46 -8.79 -9.24
CA GLY A 185 -13.32 -9.83 -8.72
C GLY A 185 -13.14 -10.01 -7.21
N PRO A 186 -14.00 -10.80 -6.56
CA PRO A 186 -13.82 -11.16 -5.15
C PRO A 186 -12.47 -11.85 -4.94
N ALA A 187 -11.70 -11.41 -3.95
CA ALA A 187 -10.43 -12.03 -3.56
C ALA A 187 -9.40 -12.20 -4.69
N PHE A 188 -9.49 -11.43 -5.78
CA PHE A 188 -8.69 -11.67 -6.99
C PHE A 188 -7.17 -11.54 -6.76
N MET A 189 -6.75 -10.81 -5.72
CA MET A 189 -5.34 -10.67 -5.33
C MET A 189 -4.80 -11.88 -4.57
N GLY A 190 -5.63 -12.82 -4.12
CA GLY A 190 -5.22 -13.98 -3.32
C GLY A 190 -4.07 -14.79 -3.96
N PRO A 191 -4.20 -15.23 -5.22
CA PRO A 191 -3.13 -15.98 -5.90
C PRO A 191 -1.83 -15.17 -6.08
N ILE A 192 -1.92 -13.86 -6.33
CA ILE A 192 -0.73 -13.01 -6.49
C ILE A 192 -0.04 -12.81 -5.13
N ALA A 193 -0.80 -12.59 -4.06
CA ALA A 193 -0.27 -12.45 -2.71
C ALA A 193 0.39 -13.75 -2.22
N GLU A 194 -0.21 -14.91 -2.47
CA GLU A 194 0.39 -16.22 -2.18
C GLU A 194 1.73 -16.40 -2.88
N ARG A 195 1.80 -16.07 -4.18
CA ARG A 195 3.04 -16.19 -4.94
C ARG A 195 4.15 -15.33 -4.35
N VAL A 196 3.85 -14.07 -4.00
CA VAL A 196 4.80 -13.17 -3.33
C VAL A 196 5.22 -13.73 -1.97
N ARG A 197 4.26 -14.18 -1.15
CA ARG A 197 4.51 -14.78 0.16
C ARG A 197 5.48 -15.95 0.05
N ARG A 198 5.20 -16.89 -0.85
CA ARG A 198 6.00 -18.11 -1.06
C ARG A 198 7.38 -17.82 -1.64
N GLU A 199 7.48 -16.95 -2.66
CA GLU A 199 8.74 -16.75 -3.39
C GLU A 199 9.68 -15.73 -2.74
N ALA A 200 9.16 -14.78 -1.95
CA ALA A 200 9.95 -13.86 -1.15
C ALA A 200 10.08 -14.29 0.33
N ASP A 201 9.37 -15.33 0.73
CA ASP A 201 9.34 -15.87 2.10
C ASP A 201 9.02 -14.77 3.14
N ILE A 202 8.05 -13.90 2.84
CA ILE A 202 7.66 -12.78 3.71
C ILE A 202 6.18 -12.89 4.05
N ALA A 203 5.80 -12.51 5.27
CA ALA A 203 4.39 -12.43 5.65
C ALA A 203 3.67 -11.41 4.76
N VAL A 204 2.42 -11.67 4.40
CA VAL A 204 1.64 -10.79 3.53
C VAL A 204 0.23 -10.51 4.02
N THR A 205 -0.26 -9.33 3.65
CA THR A 205 -1.69 -9.02 3.60
C THR A 205 -2.09 -8.57 2.20
N SER A 206 -3.37 -8.71 1.87
CA SER A 206 -3.95 -8.11 0.69
C SER A 206 -5.40 -7.70 0.94
N ALA A 207 -5.99 -7.02 -0.03
CA ALA A 207 -7.33 -6.45 0.03
C ALA A 207 -8.12 -6.77 -1.26
N TRP A 208 -9.14 -5.96 -1.57
CA TRP A 208 -10.01 -6.10 -2.74
C TRP A 208 -10.89 -7.35 -2.75
N GLY A 209 -12.05 -7.22 -2.08
CA GLY A 209 -13.13 -8.21 -2.20
C GLY A 209 -13.13 -9.30 -1.13
N PHE A 210 -12.27 -9.22 -0.12
CA PHE A 210 -12.28 -10.14 1.03
C PHE A 210 -13.36 -9.81 2.10
N GLY A 211 -14.28 -8.88 1.83
CA GLY A 211 -15.32 -8.47 2.79
C GLY A 211 -16.38 -9.54 3.07
N GLU A 212 -16.38 -10.65 2.34
CA GLU A 212 -17.17 -11.82 2.67
C GLU A 212 -16.40 -12.70 3.68
N PRO A 213 -16.95 -13.00 4.87
CA PRO A 213 -16.23 -13.71 5.92
C PRO A 213 -15.63 -15.05 5.48
N LYS A 214 -16.34 -15.81 4.63
CA LYS A 214 -15.86 -17.09 4.10
C LYS A 214 -14.65 -16.95 3.18
N LEU A 215 -14.58 -15.88 2.38
CA LEU A 215 -13.41 -15.61 1.53
C LEU A 215 -12.19 -15.20 2.36
N ALA A 216 -12.40 -14.40 3.41
CA ALA A 216 -11.33 -14.05 4.34
C ALA A 216 -10.78 -15.28 5.07
N GLU A 217 -11.68 -16.12 5.59
CA GLU A 217 -11.33 -17.38 6.27
C GLU A 217 -10.53 -18.32 5.35
N GLU A 218 -11.00 -18.52 4.11
CA GLU A 218 -10.34 -19.39 3.15
C GLU A 218 -8.94 -18.87 2.77
N ALA A 219 -8.77 -17.56 2.60
CA ALA A 219 -7.48 -16.96 2.25
C ALA A 219 -6.41 -17.20 3.34
N VAL A 220 -6.80 -17.19 4.61
CA VAL A 220 -5.89 -17.52 5.73
C VAL A 220 -5.66 -19.03 5.81
N LYS A 221 -6.73 -19.83 5.76
CA LYS A 221 -6.65 -21.30 5.84
C LYS A 221 -5.78 -21.93 4.76
N SER A 222 -5.89 -21.42 3.53
CA SER A 222 -5.10 -21.88 2.39
C SER A 222 -3.66 -21.34 2.38
N GLY A 223 -3.27 -20.50 3.36
CA GLY A 223 -1.94 -19.94 3.46
C GLY A 223 -1.63 -18.84 2.43
N GLN A 224 -2.66 -18.28 1.78
CA GLN A 224 -2.47 -17.17 0.84
C GLN A 224 -2.11 -15.88 1.56
N LEU A 225 -2.73 -15.61 2.71
CA LEU A 225 -2.55 -14.39 3.49
C LEU A 225 -2.30 -14.71 4.98
N ASP A 226 -1.42 -13.95 5.62
CA ASP A 226 -1.22 -13.99 7.07
C ASP A 226 -2.20 -13.05 7.80
N LEU A 227 -2.60 -11.96 7.13
CA LEU A 227 -3.66 -11.04 7.57
C LEU A 227 -4.57 -10.68 6.39
N VAL A 228 -5.87 -10.49 6.65
CA VAL A 228 -6.83 -10.07 5.60
C VAL A 228 -7.24 -8.61 5.82
N SER A 229 -6.96 -7.75 4.83
CA SER A 229 -7.30 -6.32 4.92
C SER A 229 -8.71 -6.04 4.39
N ILE A 230 -9.59 -5.54 5.26
CA ILE A 230 -11.01 -5.32 4.97
C ILE A 230 -11.34 -3.83 4.99
N GLY A 231 -11.50 -3.23 3.81
CA GLY A 231 -11.78 -1.79 3.65
C GLY A 231 -13.27 -1.44 3.62
N ARG A 232 -13.87 -1.41 2.42
CA ARG A 232 -15.25 -0.94 2.19
C ARG A 232 -16.32 -1.57 3.08
N ALA A 233 -16.15 -2.82 3.50
CA ALA A 233 -17.10 -3.47 4.41
C ALA A 233 -17.10 -2.84 5.81
N HIS A 234 -15.95 -2.37 6.32
CA HIS A 234 -15.89 -1.59 7.57
C HIS A 234 -16.46 -0.18 7.44
N LEU A 235 -16.44 0.42 6.24
CA LEU A 235 -17.12 1.69 6.00
C LEU A 235 -18.64 1.53 6.07
N ALA A 236 -19.17 0.40 5.58
CA ALA A 236 -20.59 0.08 5.62
C ALA A 236 -21.04 -0.37 7.01
N ASP A 237 -20.24 -1.20 7.69
CA ASP A 237 -20.50 -1.71 9.03
C ASP A 237 -19.21 -1.64 9.89
N PRO A 238 -19.10 -0.66 10.80
CA PRO A 238 -17.96 -0.57 11.72
C PRO A 238 -17.78 -1.80 12.62
N HIS A 239 -18.82 -2.63 12.78
CA HIS A 239 -18.80 -3.88 13.52
C HIS A 239 -18.64 -5.11 12.60
N TRP A 240 -18.11 -4.95 11.38
CA TRP A 240 -17.93 -6.05 10.43
C TRP A 240 -17.21 -7.27 11.03
N ALA A 241 -16.22 -7.07 11.91
CA ALA A 241 -15.55 -8.19 12.58
C ALA A 241 -16.50 -9.05 13.42
N TYR A 242 -17.49 -8.44 14.08
CA TYR A 242 -18.55 -9.16 14.78
C TYR A 242 -19.50 -9.88 13.80
N PHE A 243 -19.87 -9.24 12.69
CA PHE A 243 -20.61 -9.89 11.62
C PHE A 243 -19.89 -11.15 11.11
N ALA A 244 -18.59 -11.04 10.82
CA ALA A 244 -17.75 -12.17 10.41
C ALA A 244 -17.68 -13.27 11.46
N ALA A 245 -17.50 -12.93 12.75
CA ALA A 245 -17.48 -13.90 13.83
C ALA A 245 -18.80 -14.70 13.92
N LYS A 246 -19.95 -14.07 13.65
CA LYS A 246 -21.24 -14.79 13.57
C LYS A 246 -21.31 -15.73 12.37
N GLU A 247 -20.99 -15.24 11.18
CA GLU A 247 -21.05 -16.03 9.94
C GLU A 247 -20.13 -17.25 9.95
N LEU A 248 -18.97 -17.13 10.61
CA LEU A 248 -18.00 -18.20 10.75
C LEU A 248 -18.26 -19.11 11.97
N GLY A 249 -19.32 -18.85 12.74
CA GLY A 249 -19.71 -19.70 13.87
C GLY A 249 -18.74 -19.65 15.06
N VAL A 250 -18.02 -18.54 15.26
CA VAL A 250 -17.08 -18.36 16.38
C VAL A 250 -17.86 -18.42 17.71
N GLU A 251 -17.36 -19.22 18.67
CA GLU A 251 -17.95 -19.30 20.01
C GLU A 251 -17.96 -17.91 20.66
N LYS A 252 -19.07 -17.53 21.32
CA LYS A 252 -19.23 -16.21 21.93
C LYS A 252 -18.96 -15.04 20.97
N SER A 253 -19.34 -15.18 19.69
CA SER A 253 -19.10 -14.18 18.63
C SER A 253 -19.45 -12.74 19.00
N ALA A 254 -20.47 -12.51 19.83
CA ALA A 254 -20.84 -11.18 20.34
C ALA A 254 -19.73 -10.48 21.13
N TRP A 255 -18.86 -11.24 21.83
CA TRP A 255 -17.70 -10.73 22.58
C TRP A 255 -16.52 -10.30 21.72
N THR A 256 -16.67 -10.36 20.39
CA THR A 256 -15.82 -9.56 19.48
C THR A 256 -15.97 -8.06 19.77
N LEU A 257 -17.14 -7.66 20.28
CA LEU A 257 -17.44 -6.28 20.69
C LEU A 257 -17.21 -6.09 22.20
N PRO A 258 -17.00 -4.85 22.65
CA PRO A 258 -16.98 -4.53 24.08
C PRO A 258 -18.24 -4.96 24.84
N ALA A 259 -18.09 -5.20 26.15
CA ALA A 259 -19.14 -5.71 27.02
C ALA A 259 -20.50 -4.98 26.94
N PRO A 260 -20.56 -3.63 26.82
CA PRO A 260 -21.84 -2.92 26.67
C PRO A 260 -22.66 -3.29 25.43
N TYR A 261 -22.04 -3.89 24.40
CA TYR A 261 -22.75 -4.46 23.26
C TYR A 261 -22.91 -5.97 23.39
N ALA A 262 -21.80 -6.67 23.68
CA ALA A 262 -21.72 -8.13 23.66
C ALA A 262 -22.78 -8.79 24.55
N HIS A 263 -22.93 -8.30 25.79
CA HIS A 263 -23.87 -8.84 26.77
C HIS A 263 -25.31 -8.90 26.25
N TRP A 264 -25.75 -7.87 25.51
CA TRP A 264 -27.12 -7.82 24.99
C TRP A 264 -27.28 -8.65 23.71
N LEU A 265 -26.24 -8.72 22.88
CA LEU A 265 -26.23 -9.49 21.63
C LEU A 265 -26.16 -11.01 21.87
N GLU A 266 -25.69 -11.46 23.04
CA GLU A 266 -25.82 -12.88 23.45
C GLU A 266 -27.20 -13.20 24.03
N ARG A 267 -27.79 -12.27 24.78
CA ARG A 267 -29.03 -12.51 25.53
C ARG A 267 -30.29 -12.52 24.66
N TYR A 268 -30.30 -11.81 23.55
CA TYR A 268 -31.49 -11.61 22.71
C TYR A 268 -31.33 -12.20 21.30
N ARG A 269 -30.76 -13.41 21.19
CA ARG A 269 -30.66 -14.15 19.92
C ARG A 269 -32.01 -14.60 19.38
#